data_AF-A0A9Q8UUA2-F1
#
_entry.id   AF-A0A9Q8UUA2-F1
#
_cell.length_a   1.000
_cell.length_b   1.000
_cell.length_c   1.000
_cell.angle_alpha   90.00
_cell.angle_beta   90.00
_cell.angle_gamma   90.00
#
_symmetry.space_group_name_H-M   'P 1'
#
loop_
_entity.id
_entity.type
_entity.pdbx_description
1 polymer ?
#
loop_
_entity_poly.entity_id
_entity_poly.type
_entity_poly.pdbx_seq_one_letter_code
_entity_poly.pdbx_strand_id
1 'polypeptide(L)'
;MAVGSFLQNLENLLKPTPREDHTFVISTSMKPETSLPRVDARDAGVVVAEMLREPEEYWGRIVYAAAELRTMKDLVGIVGTGSGRDVRYEQMPEADSKDFLKGMTLVLAEDFGQTVAYYQEYGHFGQETADWTQPAMEGKLGRLTRVAEFVNDLEFRTYHYCDRQSTPSMQPAKRLYIETQLTLSTHNDPNHFPDKPEPLSCARRVSLTSPRPYRAAP
;
A
#
# COMPACT_ATOMS: atom_id res chain seq x y z
N MET A 1 -7.62 22.41 -2.35
CA MET A 1 -7.12 21.27 -3.15
C MET A 1 -7.78 20.00 -2.61
N ALA A 2 -8.32 19.18 -3.49
CA ALA A 2 -8.77 17.82 -3.19
C ALA A 2 -7.74 16.84 -3.77
N VAL A 3 -7.40 15.78 -3.03
CA VAL A 3 -6.31 14.85 -3.40
C VAL A 3 -6.86 13.45 -3.65
N GLY A 4 -6.31 12.79 -4.67
CA GLY A 4 -6.67 11.41 -4.97
C GLY A 4 -6.19 10.42 -3.91
N SER A 5 -6.45 9.13 -4.14
CA SER A 5 -5.89 8.05 -3.33
C SER A 5 -4.36 8.06 -3.42
N PHE A 6 -3.70 8.11 -2.27
CA PHE A 6 -2.25 8.10 -2.22
C PHE A 6 -1.64 6.80 -2.74
N LEU A 7 -0.53 6.92 -3.48
CA LEU A 7 0.28 5.77 -3.90
C LEU A 7 0.92 5.05 -2.71
N GLN A 8 1.18 5.77 -1.61
CA GLN A 8 1.60 5.23 -0.33
C GLN A 8 0.65 4.17 0.23
N ASN A 9 -0.60 4.11 -0.24
CA ASN A 9 -1.51 3.04 0.14
C ASN A 9 -0.96 1.66 -0.27
N LEU A 10 -0.12 1.56 -1.31
CA LEU A 10 0.57 0.32 -1.71
C LEU A 10 1.65 -0.15 -0.71
N GLU A 11 1.99 0.67 0.27
CA GLU A 11 2.93 0.32 1.35
C GLU A 11 2.20 -0.12 2.63
N ASN A 12 0.89 0.15 2.74
CA ASN A 12 0.08 -0.18 3.89
C ASN A 12 -1.25 -0.88 3.52
N LEU A 13 -2.32 -0.14 3.27
CA LEU A 13 -3.70 -0.57 3.09
C LEU A 13 -3.91 -1.49 1.88
N LEU A 14 -3.20 -1.19 0.79
CA LEU A 14 -3.21 -1.92 -0.48
C LEU A 14 -1.90 -2.70 -0.67
N LYS A 15 -1.15 -2.97 0.41
CA LYS A 15 0.12 -3.66 0.32
C LYS A 15 -0.07 -5.06 -0.26
N PRO A 16 0.65 -5.43 -1.33
CA PRO A 16 0.64 -6.80 -1.82
C PRO A 16 1.12 -7.78 -0.74
N THR A 17 0.29 -8.77 -0.41
CA THR A 17 0.59 -9.81 0.57
C THR A 17 0.93 -11.13 -0.12
N PRO A 18 2.00 -11.83 0.29
CA PRO A 18 2.37 -13.11 -0.31
C PRO A 18 1.34 -14.21 0.00
N ARG A 19 1.22 -15.18 -0.91
CA ARG A 19 0.42 -16.40 -0.80
C ARG A 19 1.31 -17.64 -0.85
N GLU A 20 0.76 -18.80 -0.49
CA GLU A 20 1.48 -20.08 -0.49
C GLU A 20 1.92 -20.51 -1.89
N ASP A 21 1.17 -20.11 -2.93
CA ASP A 21 1.47 -20.41 -4.34
C ASP A 21 2.51 -19.47 -4.97
N HIS A 22 3.27 -18.77 -4.13
CA HIS A 22 4.27 -17.76 -4.50
C HIS A 22 3.72 -16.50 -5.20
N THR A 23 2.41 -16.33 -5.28
CA THR A 23 1.82 -15.08 -5.78
C THR A 23 1.67 -14.03 -4.70
N PHE A 24 1.41 -12.80 -5.12
CA PHE A 24 1.04 -11.71 -4.24
C PHE A 24 -0.40 -11.33 -4.50
N VAL A 25 -1.08 -10.87 -3.46
CA VAL A 25 -2.48 -10.43 -3.54
C VAL A 25 -2.61 -9.03 -2.98
N ILE A 26 -3.30 -8.17 -3.71
CA ILE A 26 -3.90 -6.95 -3.16
C ILE A 26 -5.37 -7.27 -2.89
N SER A 27 -5.80 -7.13 -1.63
CA SER A 27 -7.14 -7.52 -1.19
C SER A 27 -7.89 -6.36 -0.56
N THR A 28 -9.09 -6.03 -1.06
CA THR A 28 -9.94 -4.95 -0.53
C THR A 28 -11.42 -5.27 -0.72
N SER A 29 -12.33 -4.54 -0.06
CA SER A 29 -13.78 -4.67 -0.30
C SER A 29 -14.26 -4.00 -1.58
N MET A 30 -13.43 -3.18 -2.25
CA MET A 30 -13.80 -2.50 -3.49
C MET A 30 -13.98 -3.50 -4.65
N LYS A 31 -14.94 -3.23 -5.55
CA LYS A 31 -15.07 -3.94 -6.82
C LYS A 31 -13.80 -3.77 -7.67
N PRO A 32 -13.39 -4.75 -8.47
CA PRO A 32 -12.23 -4.63 -9.36
C PRO A 32 -12.29 -3.42 -10.31
N GLU A 33 -13.49 -3.02 -10.70
CA GLU A 33 -13.77 -1.89 -11.61
C GLU A 33 -13.79 -0.53 -10.90
N THR A 34 -13.71 -0.51 -9.56
CA THR A 34 -13.66 0.74 -8.78
C THR A 34 -12.45 1.55 -9.21
N SER A 35 -12.71 2.73 -9.76
CA SER A 35 -11.67 3.60 -10.30
C SER A 35 -11.33 4.70 -9.31
N LEU A 36 -10.04 4.79 -8.95
CA LEU A 36 -9.55 5.80 -8.02
C LEU A 36 -8.49 6.68 -8.69
N PRO A 37 -8.57 8.01 -8.53
CA PRO A 37 -7.48 8.90 -8.87
C PRO A 37 -6.29 8.58 -7.97
N ARG A 38 -5.10 8.53 -8.56
CA ARG A 38 -3.85 8.16 -7.89
C ARG A 38 -2.92 9.35 -7.83
N VAL A 39 -2.32 9.59 -6.67
CA VAL A 39 -1.35 10.69 -6.49
C VAL A 39 -0.27 10.28 -5.50
N ASP A 40 0.98 10.65 -5.75
CA ASP A 40 2.03 10.49 -4.74
C ASP A 40 1.91 11.64 -3.73
N ALA A 41 1.89 11.35 -2.43
CA ALA A 41 1.89 12.39 -1.40
C ALA A 41 3.07 13.38 -1.55
N ARG A 42 4.20 12.93 -2.11
CA ARG A 42 5.39 13.76 -2.38
C ARG A 42 5.14 14.82 -3.46
N ASP A 43 4.14 14.64 -4.31
CA ASP A 43 3.82 15.58 -5.39
C ASP A 43 2.95 16.75 -4.92
N ALA A 44 2.47 16.75 -3.67
CA ALA A 44 1.67 17.86 -3.15
C ALA A 44 2.39 19.21 -3.31
N GLY A 45 3.71 19.23 -3.11
CA GLY A 45 4.53 20.43 -3.32
C GLY A 45 4.58 20.89 -4.77
N VAL A 46 4.52 19.96 -5.74
CA VAL A 46 4.49 20.28 -7.18
C VAL A 46 3.17 20.97 -7.53
N VAL A 47 2.05 20.42 -7.06
CA VAL A 47 0.71 21.00 -7.30
C VAL A 47 0.60 22.38 -6.67
N VAL A 48 1.02 22.54 -5.42
CA VAL A 48 0.99 23.83 -4.72
C VAL A 48 1.90 24.86 -5.42
N ALA A 49 3.09 24.45 -5.87
CA ALA A 49 3.97 25.34 -6.62
C ALA A 49 3.30 25.85 -7.90
N GLU A 50 2.58 24.99 -8.62
CA GLU A 50 1.86 25.40 -9.83
C GLU A 50 0.71 26.36 -9.53
N MET A 51 -0.06 26.09 -8.48
CA MET A 51 -1.12 27.00 -8.03
C MET A 51 -0.59 28.39 -7.65
N LEU A 52 0.64 28.47 -7.13
CA LEU A 52 1.27 29.74 -6.76
C LEU A 52 1.90 30.47 -7.97
N ARG A 53 2.16 29.79 -9.08
CA ARG A 53 2.62 30.43 -10.33
C ARG A 53 1.49 31.18 -11.03
N GLU A 54 0.28 30.63 -10.99
CA GLU A 54 -0.90 31.20 -11.65
C GLU A 54 -2.07 31.41 -10.67
N PRO A 55 -1.90 32.21 -9.60
CA PRO A 55 -2.88 32.31 -8.51
C PRO A 55 -4.26 32.81 -8.98
N GLU A 56 -4.30 33.64 -10.03
CA GLU A 56 -5.55 34.13 -10.63
C GLU A 56 -6.35 33.00 -11.32
N GLU A 57 -5.68 31.99 -11.87
CA GLU A 57 -6.34 30.84 -12.49
C GLU A 57 -7.05 29.97 -11.44
N TYR A 58 -6.43 29.82 -10.27
CA TYR A 58 -6.87 28.87 -9.24
C TYR A 58 -7.68 29.49 -8.11
N TRP A 59 -7.73 30.82 -8.00
CA TRP A 59 -8.46 31.50 -6.94
C TRP A 59 -9.95 31.13 -6.93
N GLY A 60 -10.46 30.69 -5.78
CA GLY A 60 -11.85 30.30 -5.61
C GLY A 60 -12.24 28.97 -6.28
N ARG A 61 -11.29 28.23 -6.85
CA ARG A 61 -11.55 26.93 -7.51
C ARG A 61 -11.04 25.76 -6.66
N ILE A 62 -11.67 24.60 -6.82
CA ILE A 62 -11.16 23.34 -6.28
C ILE A 62 -10.20 22.74 -7.31
N VAL A 63 -8.95 22.55 -6.91
CA VAL A 63 -7.94 21.82 -7.68
C VAL A 63 -7.98 20.35 -7.28
N TYR A 64 -8.22 19.46 -8.24
CA TYR A 64 -8.27 18.00 -8.05
C TYR A 64 -6.95 17.36 -8.48
N ALA A 65 -6.13 16.98 -7.52
CA ALA A 65 -4.79 16.44 -7.77
C ALA A 65 -4.83 14.92 -7.99
N ALA A 66 -4.46 14.49 -9.20
CA ALA A 66 -4.28 13.09 -9.58
C ALA A 66 -3.29 12.98 -10.74
N ALA A 67 -2.31 12.08 -10.63
CA ALA A 67 -1.38 11.76 -11.72
C ALA A 67 -2.02 10.88 -12.79
N GLU A 68 -2.97 10.02 -12.38
CA GLU A 68 -3.73 9.13 -13.24
C GLU A 68 -5.00 8.60 -12.55
N LEU A 69 -5.93 8.08 -13.33
CA LEU A 69 -7.15 7.41 -12.88
C LEU A 69 -7.06 5.92 -13.19
N ARG A 70 -7.19 5.04 -12.18
CA ARG A 70 -6.98 3.60 -12.34
C ARG A 70 -8.02 2.78 -11.59
N THR A 71 -8.56 1.78 -12.28
CA THR A 71 -9.33 0.70 -11.63
C THR A 71 -8.42 -0.11 -10.71
N MET A 72 -9.00 -0.83 -9.74
CA MET A 72 -8.24 -1.74 -8.88
C MET A 72 -7.56 -2.85 -9.70
N LYS A 73 -8.24 -3.34 -10.75
CA LYS A 73 -7.68 -4.32 -11.68
C LYS A 73 -6.47 -3.78 -12.44
N ASP A 74 -6.55 -2.56 -12.98
CA ASP A 74 -5.42 -1.94 -13.71
C ASP A 74 -4.24 -1.67 -12.79
N LEU A 75 -4.52 -1.21 -11.56
CA LEU A 75 -3.50 -0.97 -10.54
C LEU A 75 -2.68 -2.24 -10.29
N VAL A 76 -3.34 -3.37 -10.06
CA VAL A 76 -2.67 -4.66 -9.83
C VAL A 76 -1.81 -5.06 -11.03
N GLY A 77 -2.31 -4.87 -12.26
CA GLY A 77 -1.53 -5.14 -13.47
C GLY A 77 -0.24 -4.33 -13.54
N ILE A 78 -0.31 -3.02 -13.28
CA ILE A 78 0.86 -2.12 -13.27
C ILE A 78 1.83 -2.52 -12.16
N VAL A 79 1.33 -2.83 -10.96
CA VAL A 79 2.15 -3.26 -9.82
C VAL A 79 2.86 -4.58 -10.15
N GLY A 80 2.15 -5.55 -10.74
CA GLY A 80 2.74 -6.82 -11.17
C GLY A 80 3.84 -6.64 -12.21
N THR A 81 3.57 -5.87 -13.28
CA THR A 81 4.57 -5.58 -14.32
C THR A 81 5.77 -4.83 -13.76
N GLY A 82 5.57 -3.75 -12.98
CA GLY A 82 6.67 -2.93 -12.46
C GLY A 82 7.50 -3.63 -11.38
N SER A 83 6.89 -4.54 -10.61
CA SER A 83 7.59 -5.33 -9.59
C SER A 83 8.25 -6.59 -10.13
N GLY A 84 7.85 -7.08 -11.31
CA GLY A 84 8.25 -8.37 -11.86
C GLY A 84 7.68 -9.56 -11.07
N ARG A 85 6.53 -9.39 -10.41
CA ARG A 85 5.86 -10.41 -9.59
C ARG A 85 4.50 -10.75 -10.16
N ASP A 86 4.03 -11.98 -9.92
CA ASP A 86 2.63 -12.34 -10.12
C ASP A 86 1.81 -11.71 -8.98
N VAL A 87 1.04 -10.67 -9.30
CA VAL A 87 0.18 -9.94 -8.38
C VAL A 87 -1.25 -10.08 -8.85
N ARG A 88 -2.15 -10.49 -7.96
CA ARG A 88 -3.57 -10.72 -8.23
C ARG A 88 -4.44 -9.80 -7.38
N TYR A 89 -5.63 -9.52 -7.89
CA TYR A 89 -6.66 -8.81 -7.15
C TYR A 89 -7.62 -9.80 -6.51
N GLU A 90 -7.90 -9.64 -5.22
CA GLU A 90 -8.97 -10.37 -4.53
C GLU A 90 -9.96 -9.36 -3.94
N GLN A 91 -11.22 -9.43 -4.36
CA GLN A 91 -12.27 -8.69 -3.68
C GLN A 91 -12.69 -9.48 -2.43
N MET A 92 -12.59 -8.86 -1.26
CA MET A 92 -13.11 -9.45 -0.04
C MET A 92 -14.62 -9.30 0.02
N PRO A 93 -15.34 -10.37 0.42
CA PRO A 93 -16.72 -10.23 0.85
C PRO A 93 -16.83 -9.20 1.98
N GLU A 94 -17.92 -8.45 2.01
CA GLU A 94 -18.16 -7.42 3.03
C GLU A 94 -18.09 -7.99 4.45
N ALA A 95 -18.55 -9.23 4.65
CA ALA A 95 -18.50 -9.96 5.91
C ALA A 95 -17.07 -10.23 6.41
N ASP A 96 -16.10 -10.32 5.50
CA ASP A 96 -14.69 -10.65 5.77
C ASP A 96 -13.80 -9.41 5.92
N SER A 97 -14.36 -8.21 5.69
CA SER A 97 -13.67 -6.93 5.85
C SER A 97 -13.10 -6.72 7.25
N LYS A 98 -13.58 -7.46 8.26
CA LYS A 98 -13.07 -7.41 9.64
C LYS A 98 -11.56 -7.64 9.74
N ASP A 99 -10.99 -8.50 8.89
CA ASP A 99 -9.55 -8.75 8.89
C ASP A 99 -8.76 -7.61 8.24
N PHE A 100 -9.32 -6.95 7.24
CA PHE A 100 -8.76 -5.73 6.65
C PHE A 100 -8.85 -4.54 7.61
N LEU A 101 -9.88 -4.51 8.45
CA LEU A 101 -10.13 -3.48 9.45
C LEU A 101 -9.45 -3.78 10.79
N LYS A 102 -8.76 -4.94 10.93
CA LYS A 102 -8.02 -5.26 12.16
C LYS A 102 -6.95 -4.20 12.41
N GLY A 103 -7.10 -3.49 13.53
CA GLY A 103 -6.21 -2.40 13.94
C GLY A 103 -6.81 -1.01 13.74
N MET A 104 -7.95 -0.89 13.06
CA MET A 104 -8.77 0.32 13.07
C MET A 104 -9.72 0.32 14.27
N THR A 105 -10.05 1.50 14.78
CA THR A 105 -11.18 1.63 15.71
C THR A 105 -12.48 1.31 14.97
N LEU A 106 -13.54 0.92 15.70
CA LEU A 106 -14.84 0.64 15.08
C LEU A 106 -15.35 1.80 14.24
N VAL A 107 -15.17 3.04 14.74
CA VAL A 107 -15.56 4.26 14.03
C VAL A 107 -14.81 4.41 12.70
N LEU A 108 -13.49 4.22 12.70
CA LEU A 108 -12.69 4.30 11.47
C LEU A 108 -13.04 3.20 10.47
N ALA A 109 -13.40 2.02 10.98
CA ALA A 109 -13.80 0.89 10.15
C ALA A 109 -15.15 1.14 9.45
N GLU A 110 -16.13 1.69 10.17
CA GLU A 110 -17.42 2.10 9.61
C GLU A 110 -17.27 3.22 8.58
N ASP A 111 -16.51 4.28 8.91
CA ASP A 111 -16.22 5.38 7.98
C ASP A 111 -15.53 4.89 6.71
N PHE A 112 -14.58 3.96 6.84
CA PHE A 112 -13.91 3.37 5.68
C PHE A 112 -14.88 2.57 4.80
N GLY A 113 -15.78 1.78 5.42
CA GLY A 113 -16.82 1.04 4.70
C GLY A 113 -17.74 1.97 3.90
N GLN A 114 -18.19 3.07 4.52
CA GLN A 114 -18.99 4.09 3.85
C GLN A 114 -18.23 4.79 2.72
N THR A 115 -16.94 5.07 2.94
CA THR A 115 -16.07 5.67 1.92
C THR A 115 -15.91 4.75 0.71
N VAL A 116 -15.70 3.44 0.93
CA VAL A 116 -15.66 2.44 -0.14
C VAL A 116 -16.98 2.34 -0.89
N ALA A 117 -18.12 2.35 -0.17
CA ALA A 117 -19.44 2.37 -0.80
C ALA A 117 -19.60 3.60 -1.69
N TYR A 118 -19.23 4.79 -1.18
CA TYR A 118 -19.28 6.04 -1.93
C TYR A 118 -18.41 6.00 -3.20
N TYR A 119 -17.16 5.53 -3.11
CA TYR A 119 -16.28 5.42 -4.28
C TYR A 119 -16.85 4.52 -5.38
N GLN A 120 -17.52 3.45 -4.99
CA GLN A 120 -18.08 2.49 -5.95
C GLN A 120 -19.35 3.00 -6.64
N GLU A 121 -20.12 3.86 -5.96
CA GLU A 121 -21.39 4.38 -6.48
C GLU A 121 -21.21 5.71 -7.21
N TYR A 122 -20.40 6.61 -6.63
CA TYR A 122 -20.25 7.99 -7.08
C TYR A 122 -18.86 8.30 -7.62
N GLY A 123 -17.83 7.50 -7.34
CA GLY A 123 -16.44 7.86 -7.66
C GLY A 123 -15.77 8.71 -6.57
N HIS A 124 -14.44 8.78 -6.57
CA HIS A 124 -13.64 9.32 -5.46
C HIS A 124 -13.97 10.77 -5.08
N PHE A 125 -14.16 11.64 -6.07
CA PHE A 125 -14.59 13.02 -5.86
C PHE A 125 -16.09 13.22 -6.11
N GLY A 126 -16.82 12.19 -6.56
CA GLY A 126 -18.15 12.30 -7.13
C GLY A 126 -18.17 11.93 -8.62
N GLN A 127 -19.37 12.00 -9.24
CA GLN A 127 -19.62 11.38 -10.55
C GLN A 127 -18.73 11.91 -11.68
N GLU A 128 -18.26 13.16 -11.53
CA GLU A 128 -17.39 13.85 -12.49
C GLU A 128 -15.90 13.66 -12.18
N THR A 129 -15.51 12.67 -11.35
CA THR A 129 -14.10 12.42 -10.96
C THR A 129 -13.15 12.36 -12.16
N ALA A 130 -13.57 11.73 -13.25
CA ALA A 130 -12.74 11.62 -14.46
C ALA A 130 -12.46 13.00 -15.09
N ASP A 131 -13.49 13.81 -15.26
CA ASP A 131 -13.40 15.14 -15.88
C ASP A 131 -12.64 16.11 -14.97
N TRP A 132 -12.91 16.07 -13.67
CA TRP A 132 -12.26 16.96 -12.69
C TRP A 132 -10.76 16.69 -12.54
N THR A 133 -10.32 15.44 -12.74
CA THR A 133 -8.91 15.06 -12.62
C THR A 133 -8.14 15.17 -13.92
N GLN A 134 -8.83 15.30 -15.06
CA GLN A 134 -8.21 15.38 -16.38
C GLN A 134 -7.13 16.47 -16.48
N PRO A 135 -7.32 17.72 -16.00
CA PRO A 135 -6.28 18.74 -16.03
C PRO A 135 -4.96 18.29 -15.39
N ALA A 136 -5.03 17.63 -14.24
CA ALA A 136 -3.86 17.12 -13.53
C ALA A 136 -3.17 16.00 -14.32
N MET A 137 -3.96 15.07 -14.89
CA MET A 137 -3.44 13.97 -15.71
C MET A 137 -2.79 14.43 -17.02
N GLU A 138 -3.23 15.57 -17.56
CA GLU A 138 -2.66 16.25 -18.72
C GLU A 138 -1.41 17.08 -18.39
N GLY A 139 -1.03 17.16 -17.11
CA GLY A 139 0.17 17.85 -16.65
C GLY A 139 0.00 19.34 -16.36
N LYS A 140 -1.24 19.85 -16.31
CA LYS A 140 -1.50 21.26 -15.94
C LYS A 140 -1.15 21.60 -14.50
N LEU A 141 -0.94 20.58 -13.66
CA LEU A 141 -0.48 20.74 -12.27
C LEU A 141 1.00 20.34 -12.11
N GLY A 142 1.76 20.39 -13.20
CA GLY A 142 3.13 19.87 -13.28
C GLY A 142 3.20 18.35 -13.51
N ARG A 143 4.43 17.83 -13.55
CA ARG A 143 4.67 16.40 -13.71
C ARG A 143 4.48 15.68 -12.38
N LEU A 144 3.38 14.96 -12.25
CA LEU A 144 3.08 14.10 -11.11
C LEU A 144 3.59 12.67 -11.33
N THR A 145 3.97 12.01 -10.26
CA THR A 145 4.49 10.64 -10.20
C THR A 145 3.36 9.64 -10.49
N ARG A 146 3.53 8.82 -11.53
CA ARG A 146 2.59 7.75 -11.90
C ARG A 146 2.87 6.47 -11.12
N VAL A 147 1.89 5.56 -11.02
CA VAL A 147 2.01 4.24 -10.36
C VAL A 147 3.22 3.49 -10.89
N ALA A 148 3.42 3.44 -12.22
CA ALA A 148 4.55 2.72 -12.82
C ALA A 148 5.92 3.26 -12.37
N GLU A 149 6.01 4.57 -12.09
CA GLU A 149 7.22 5.19 -11.55
C GLU A 149 7.37 4.84 -10.07
N PHE A 150 6.30 4.96 -9.30
CA PHE A 150 6.26 4.71 -7.85
C PHE A 150 6.58 3.25 -7.48
N VAL A 151 6.12 2.28 -8.28
CA VAL A 151 6.36 0.86 -8.02
C VAL A 151 7.84 0.54 -7.87
N ASN A 152 8.74 1.32 -8.49
CA ASN A 152 10.17 1.12 -8.35
C ASN A 152 10.68 1.26 -6.90
N ASP A 153 9.99 2.03 -6.08
CA ASP A 153 10.35 2.32 -4.68
C ASP A 153 9.76 1.30 -3.69
N LEU A 154 8.88 0.40 -4.15
CA LEU A 154 8.16 -0.53 -3.26
C LEU A 154 9.08 -1.62 -2.68
N GLU A 155 9.13 -1.72 -1.35
CA GLU A 155 9.97 -2.68 -0.63
C GLU A 155 9.69 -4.15 -1.03
N PHE A 156 8.43 -4.52 -1.31
CA PHE A 156 8.06 -5.91 -1.59
C PHE A 156 8.70 -6.47 -2.88
N ARG A 157 9.24 -5.61 -3.76
CA ARG A 157 10.07 -6.04 -4.89
C ARG A 157 11.24 -6.92 -4.44
N THR A 158 11.77 -6.63 -3.25
CA THR A 158 12.89 -7.33 -2.63
C THR A 158 12.49 -8.53 -1.77
N TYR A 159 11.21 -8.90 -1.74
CA TYR A 159 10.76 -10.04 -0.94
C TYR A 159 11.34 -11.34 -1.52
N HIS A 160 12.14 -12.05 -0.72
CA HIS A 160 12.67 -13.36 -1.07
C HIS A 160 11.79 -14.42 -0.41
N TYR A 161 11.20 -15.32 -1.21
CA TYR A 161 10.59 -16.52 -0.66
C TYR A 161 11.70 -17.40 -0.10
N CYS A 162 11.69 -17.59 1.22
CA CYS A 162 12.52 -18.62 1.84
C CYS A 162 11.89 -19.97 1.55
N ASP A 163 12.46 -20.68 0.58
CA ASP A 163 12.06 -22.03 0.26
C ASP A 163 12.32 -22.94 1.48
N ARG A 164 11.26 -23.41 2.14
CA ARG A 164 11.36 -24.35 3.26
C ARG A 164 11.96 -25.70 2.86
N GLN A 165 12.16 -25.98 1.57
CA GLN A 165 12.64 -27.27 1.09
C GLN A 165 14.17 -27.45 1.15
N SER A 166 14.92 -26.43 1.58
CA SER A 166 16.39 -26.49 1.64
C SER A 166 17.00 -26.32 3.03
N THR A 167 16.29 -26.64 4.11
CA THR A 167 16.97 -26.93 5.38
C THR A 167 17.55 -28.33 5.34
N PRO A 168 18.89 -28.53 5.41
CA PRO A 168 19.45 -29.85 5.66
C PRO A 168 18.86 -30.36 6.99
N SER A 169 18.43 -31.61 7.01
CA SER A 169 17.81 -32.28 8.15
C SER A 169 18.40 -31.80 9.50
N MET A 170 17.64 -31.01 10.25
CA MET A 170 17.99 -30.73 11.64
C MET A 170 17.93 -32.07 12.40
N GLN A 171 19.07 -32.49 12.94
CA GLN A 171 19.17 -33.71 13.74
C GLN A 171 18.18 -33.69 14.92
N PRO A 172 17.67 -34.86 15.36
CA PRO A 172 16.55 -34.97 16.31
C PRO A 172 16.78 -34.29 17.67
N ALA A 173 18.01 -33.94 18.03
CA ALA A 173 18.36 -33.36 19.33
C ALA A 173 17.86 -31.92 19.54
N LYS A 174 17.57 -31.15 18.48
CA LYS A 174 17.05 -29.77 18.62
C LYS A 174 15.53 -29.67 18.71
N ARG A 175 14.80 -30.74 18.37
CA ARG A 175 13.32 -30.75 18.45
C ARG A 175 12.83 -30.76 19.91
N LEU A 176 13.60 -31.38 20.80
CA LEU A 176 13.25 -31.52 22.22
C LEU A 176 13.39 -30.22 23.02
N TYR A 177 14.12 -29.20 22.54
CA TYR A 177 14.33 -27.96 23.30
C TYR A 177 13.19 -26.94 23.12
N ILE A 178 12.41 -27.06 22.04
CA ILE A 178 11.31 -26.13 21.73
C ILE A 178 10.02 -26.56 22.46
N GLU A 179 9.75 -27.85 22.59
CA GLU A 179 8.53 -28.34 23.24
C GLU A 179 8.55 -28.14 24.76
N THR A 180 9.71 -28.15 25.42
CA THR A 180 9.80 -27.92 26.88
C THR A 180 9.61 -26.46 27.29
N GLN A 181 9.92 -25.50 26.40
CA GLN A 181 9.77 -24.06 26.69
C GLN A 181 8.33 -23.57 26.51
N LEU A 182 7.51 -24.27 25.72
CA LEU A 182 6.08 -23.96 25.55
C LEU A 182 5.22 -24.42 26.73
N THR A 183 5.72 -25.31 27.59
CA THR A 183 5.00 -25.82 28.78
C THR A 183 5.36 -25.13 30.10
N LEU A 184 6.35 -24.23 30.15
CA LEU A 184 6.83 -23.62 31.41
C LEU A 184 6.54 -22.11 31.58
N SER A 185 5.75 -21.48 30.70
CA SER A 185 5.29 -20.10 30.91
C SER A 185 3.89 -20.06 31.53
N THR A 186 3.79 -20.39 32.81
CA THR A 186 2.60 -20.06 33.64
C THR A 186 2.98 -19.51 35.02
N HIS A 187 4.08 -18.76 35.12
CA HIS A 187 4.37 -17.95 36.31
C HIS A 187 4.55 -16.48 35.94
N ASN A 188 3.60 -15.67 36.43
CA ASN A 188 3.52 -14.22 36.29
C ASN A 188 4.64 -13.54 37.09
N ASP A 189 5.63 -12.97 36.39
CA ASP A 189 6.41 -11.83 36.90
C ASP A 189 6.07 -10.60 36.04
N PRO A 190 5.37 -9.58 36.59
CA PRO A 190 4.96 -8.40 35.84
C PRO A 190 6.12 -7.46 35.47
N ASN A 191 7.36 -7.73 35.91
CA ASN A 191 8.53 -6.88 35.61
C ASN A 191 9.57 -7.56 34.71
N HIS A 192 9.28 -8.75 34.16
CA HIS A 192 10.17 -9.42 33.21
C HIS A 192 9.60 -9.32 31.79
N PHE A 193 10.13 -8.38 30.99
CA PHE A 193 9.92 -8.38 29.55
C PHE A 193 10.75 -9.52 28.94
N PRO A 194 10.16 -10.53 28.27
CA PRO A 194 10.97 -11.49 27.56
C PRO A 194 11.75 -10.77 26.45
N ASP A 195 13.04 -11.08 26.34
CA ASP A 195 13.84 -10.66 25.19
C ASP A 195 13.08 -11.00 23.90
N LYS A 196 12.98 -10.02 23.00
CA LYS A 196 12.34 -10.23 21.70
C LYS A 196 12.98 -11.47 21.06
N PRO A 197 12.20 -12.46 20.59
CA PRO A 197 12.77 -13.58 19.86
C PRO A 197 13.55 -13.00 18.67
N GLU A 198 14.81 -13.41 18.54
CA GLU A 198 15.60 -13.08 17.36
C GLU A 198 14.80 -13.44 16.10
N PRO A 199 14.77 -12.58 15.08
CA PRO A 199 14.13 -12.93 13.82
C PRO A 199 14.79 -14.20 13.28
N LEU A 200 13.96 -15.15 12.85
CA LEU A 200 14.37 -16.33 12.10
C LEU A 200 15.47 -15.96 11.11
N SER A 201 16.57 -16.71 11.09
CA SER A 201 17.85 -16.43 10.42
C SER A 201 17.80 -16.21 8.89
N CYS A 202 16.61 -16.09 8.31
CA CYS A 202 16.36 -15.93 6.88
C CYS A 202 15.81 -14.55 6.48
N ALA A 203 15.34 -13.73 7.42
CA ALA A 203 14.92 -12.36 7.13
C ALA A 203 16.10 -11.39 7.25
N ARG A 204 17.06 -11.44 6.33
CA ARG A 204 18.06 -10.36 6.20
C ARG A 204 17.49 -9.25 5.32
N ARG A 205 17.12 -8.13 5.95
CA ARG A 205 16.86 -6.85 5.26
C ARG A 205 18.15 -6.45 4.54
N VAL A 206 18.20 -6.53 3.22
CA VAL A 206 19.29 -5.92 2.46
C VAL A 206 18.97 -4.43 2.40
N SER A 207 19.70 -3.64 3.19
CA SER A 207 19.63 -2.19 3.12
C SER A 207 20.17 -1.74 1.76
N LEU A 208 19.27 -1.37 0.85
CA LEU A 208 19.60 -0.52 -0.29
C LEU A 208 19.09 0.89 0.01
N THR A 209 19.56 1.49 1.11
CA THR A 209 19.42 2.92 1.29
C THR A 209 20.44 3.63 0.39
N SER A 210 19.98 4.16 -0.74
CA SER A 210 20.38 5.52 -1.07
C SER A 210 19.14 6.41 -0.95
N PRO A 211 19.09 7.36 0.01
CA PRO A 211 18.11 8.42 -0.08
C PRO A 211 18.42 9.20 -1.35
N ARG A 212 17.45 9.29 -2.28
CA ARG A 212 17.58 10.26 -3.37
C ARG A 212 17.58 11.66 -2.76
N PRO A 213 18.50 12.55 -3.16
CA PRO A 213 18.39 13.94 -2.79
C PRO A 213 17.08 14.49 -3.36
N TYR A 214 16.43 15.32 -2.55
CA TYR A 214 15.32 16.17 -2.98
C TYR A 214 15.75 16.90 -4.26
N ARG A 215 15.15 16.58 -5.41
CA ARG A 215 15.37 17.35 -6.63
C ARG A 215 14.63 18.68 -6.44
N ALA A 216 15.38 19.73 -6.09
CA ALA A 216 14.90 21.08 -6.31
C ALA A 216 14.59 21.25 -7.80
N ALA A 217 13.42 21.77 -8.12
CA ALA A 217 13.06 22.14 -9.48
C ALA A 217 14.01 23.24 -10.00
N PRO A 218 14.29 23.29 -11.31
CA PRO A 218 15.06 24.38 -11.92
C PRO A 218 14.31 25.73 -11.84
#